data_AF-A0A9C6XV53-F1
#
_entry.id   AF-A0A9C6XV53-F1
#
_cell.length_a   1.000
_cell.length_b   1.000
_cell.length_c   1.000
_cell.angle_alpha   90.00
_cell.angle_beta   90.00
_cell.angle_gamma   90.00
#
_symmetry.space_group_name_H-M   'P 1'
#
loop_
_entity.id
_entity.type
_entity.pdbx_description
1 polymer ?
#
loop_
_entity_poly.entity_id
_entity_poly.type
_entity_poly.pdbx_seq_one_letter_code
_entity_poly.pdbx_strand_id
1 'polypeptide(L)' 'MLKALDMLWHEDCLKCGCCDCRLGEVGSTLYTKANLLLCRRDYLRLFGSTGYCAACSKVIPAFEMVMRARHNVYHLE' A
#
# COMPACT_ATOMS: atom_id res chain seq x y z
N MET A 1 -3.05 14.86 -18.56
CA MET A 1 -2.19 13.75 -19.07
C MET A 1 -1.09 13.47 -18.06
N LEU A 2 -0.86 12.19 -17.70
CA LEU A 2 0.11 11.78 -16.69
C LEU A 2 1.24 10.97 -17.34
N LYS A 3 2.49 11.16 -16.90
CA LYS A 3 3.63 10.33 -17.34
C LYS A 3 3.99 9.35 -16.24
N ALA A 4 3.96 8.06 -16.55
CA ALA A 4 4.37 7.00 -15.64
C ALA A 4 4.93 5.79 -16.40
N LEU A 5 5.99 5.16 -15.87
CA LEU A 5 6.66 4.01 -16.49
C LEU A 5 7.08 4.27 -17.95
N ASP A 6 7.58 5.47 -18.22
CA ASP A 6 7.93 5.94 -19.57
C ASP A 6 6.80 5.93 -20.61
N MET A 7 5.55 5.76 -20.17
CA MET A 7 4.35 5.86 -21.00
C MET A 7 3.47 7.04 -20.56
N LEU A 8 2.62 7.50 -21.48
CA LEU A 8 1.60 8.52 -21.23
C LEU A 8 0.27 7.83 -20.91
N TRP A 9 -0.37 8.26 -19.83
CA TRP A 9 -1.64 7.73 -19.38
C TRP A 9 -2.68 8.84 -19.35
N HIS A 10 -3.91 8.49 -19.73
CA HIS A 10 -5.07 9.31 -19.41
C HIS A 10 -5.29 9.33 -17.90
N GLU A 11 -5.82 10.44 -17.38
CA GLU A 11 -6.13 10.61 -15.96
C GLU A 11 -7.10 9.54 -15.45
N ASP A 12 -8.01 9.10 -16.32
CA ASP A 12 -8.97 8.03 -16.05
C ASP A 12 -8.44 6.61 -16.27
N CYS A 13 -7.32 6.44 -16.97
CA CYS A 13 -6.75 5.12 -17.25
C CYS A 13 -5.72 4.70 -16.20
N LEU A 14 -5.06 5.66 -15.53
CA LEU A 14 -4.07 5.37 -14.50
C LEU A 14 -4.74 5.12 -13.13
N LYS A 15 -5.21 3.89 -12.94
CA LYS A 15 -5.95 3.46 -11.74
C LYS A 15 -5.23 2.33 -11.01
N CYS A 16 -5.50 2.23 -9.71
CA CYS A 16 -5.06 1.09 -8.92
C CYS A 16 -5.84 -0.17 -9.32
N GLY A 17 -5.15 -1.27 -9.62
CA GLY A 17 -5.78 -2.56 -9.92
C GLY A 17 -6.51 -3.22 -8.74
N CYS A 18 -6.48 -2.63 -7.54
CA CYS A 18 -7.22 -3.10 -6.36
C CYS A 18 -8.33 -2.15 -5.90
N CYS A 19 -8.10 -0.83 -5.87
CA CYS A 19 -9.11 0.15 -5.43
C CYS A 19 -9.78 0.96 -6.53
N ASP A 20 -9.37 0.83 -7.79
CA ASP A 20 -9.81 1.67 -8.94
C ASP A 20 -9.65 3.19 -8.74
N CYS A 21 -9.02 3.57 -7.64
CA CYS A 21 -8.66 4.93 -7.28
C CYS A 21 -7.66 5.48 -8.31
N ARG A 22 -7.86 6.75 -8.70
CA ARG A 22 -7.03 7.45 -9.68
C ARG A 22 -5.66 7.72 -9.09
N LEU A 23 -4.64 7.02 -9.58
CA LEU A 23 -3.28 7.13 -9.05
C LEU A 23 -2.71 8.54 -9.25
N GLY A 24 -3.15 9.24 -10.31
CA GLY A 24 -2.76 10.64 -10.55
C GLY A 24 -3.24 11.64 -9.49
N GLU A 25 -4.35 11.35 -8.80
CA GLU A 25 -4.92 12.22 -7.77
C GLU A 25 -4.42 11.85 -6.36
N VAL A 26 -4.18 10.55 -6.11
CA VAL A 26 -3.80 10.03 -4.78
C VAL A 26 -2.33 10.34 -4.44
N GLY A 27 -1.47 10.59 -5.44
CA GLY A 27 -0.13 11.12 -5.23
C GLY A 27 0.80 10.89 -6.42
N SER A 28 1.98 11.52 -6.41
CA SER A 28 2.95 11.41 -7.51
C SER A 28 3.73 10.09 -7.55
N THR A 29 3.44 9.15 -6.64
CA THR A 29 4.13 7.86 -6.54
C THR A 29 3.15 6.71 -6.72
N LEU A 30 3.44 5.85 -7.68
CA LEU A 30 2.72 4.61 -7.95
C LEU A 30 3.66 3.43 -7.76
N TYR A 31 3.08 2.26 -7.47
CA TYR A 31 3.84 1.05 -7.21
C TYR A 31 3.47 0.01 -8.27
N THR A 32 4.48 -0.61 -8.87
CA THR A 32 4.31 -1.71 -9.83
C THR A 32 4.81 -3.00 -9.23
N LYS A 33 3.92 -4.00 -9.13
CA LYS A 33 4.30 -5.34 -8.69
C LYS A 33 3.31 -6.37 -9.22
N ALA A 34 3.81 -7.55 -9.60
CA ALA A 34 2.99 -8.62 -10.19
C ALA A 34 2.13 -8.17 -11.39
N ASN A 35 2.68 -7.30 -12.26
CA ASN A 35 1.98 -6.69 -13.40
C ASN A 35 0.74 -5.85 -13.03
N LEU A 36 0.62 -5.42 -11.77
CA LEU A 36 -0.43 -4.52 -11.31
C LEU A 36 0.15 -3.16 -10.92
N LEU A 37 -0.58 -2.11 -11.29
CA LEU A 37 -0.40 -0.76 -10.79
C LEU A 37 -1.18 -0.62 -9.48
N LEU A 38 -0.50 -0.26 -8.40
CA LEU A 38 -1.09 -0.19 -7.07
C LEU A 38 -0.86 1.17 -6.43
N CYS A 39 -1.86 1.61 -5.66
CA CYS A 39 -1.70 2.75 -4.77
C CYS A 39 -0.78 2.35 -3.60
N ARG A 40 -0.19 3.34 -2.91
CA ARG A 40 0.67 3.09 -1.74
C ARG A 40 -0.01 2.19 -0.70
N ARG A 41 -1.30 2.42 -0.45
CA ARG A 41 -2.07 1.67 0.55
C ARG A 41 -2.22 0.20 0.17
N ASP A 42 -2.63 -0.09 -1.06
CA ASP A 42 -2.86 -1.47 -1.50
C ASP A 42 -1.54 -2.20 -1.73
N TYR A 43 -0.51 -1.49 -2.18
CA TYR A 43 0.85 -2.04 -2.24
C TYR A 43 1.33 -2.49 -0.85
N LEU A 44 1.19 -1.62 0.17
CA LEU A 44 1.53 -2.00 1.54
C LEU A 44 0.64 -3.14 2.04
N ARG A 45 -0.66 -3.13 1.75
CA ARG A 45 -1.57 -4.19 2.17
C ARG A 45 -1.23 -5.56 1.58
N LEU A 46 -0.85 -5.62 0.31
CA LEU A 46 -0.56 -6.88 -0.40
C LEU A 46 0.88 -7.35 -0.25
N PHE A 47 1.82 -6.41 -0.20
CA PHE A 47 3.25 -6.69 -0.31
C PHE A 47 4.10 -6.07 0.79
N GLY A 48 3.50 -5.30 1.69
CA GLY A 48 4.18 -4.78 2.86
C GLY A 48 4.43 -5.90 3.88
N SER A 49 5.42 -5.65 4.74
CA SER A 49 5.78 -6.60 5.81
C SER A 49 4.68 -6.63 6.86
N THR A 50 3.98 -7.76 6.97
CA THR A 50 3.04 -8.02 8.06
C THR A 50 3.81 -8.42 9.32
N GLY A 51 3.21 -8.16 10.48
CA GLY A 51 3.78 -8.51 11.79
C GLY A 51 2.81 -9.36 12.60
N TYR A 52 3.26 -9.81 13.77
CA TYR A 52 2.37 -10.41 14.77
C TYR A 52 2.36 -9.54 16.02
N CYS A 53 1.18 -9.31 16.58
CA CYS A 53 1.05 -8.59 17.84
C CYS A 53 1.59 -9.45 18.98
N ALA A 54 2.53 -8.93 19.76
CA ALA A 54 3.12 -9.64 20.89
C ALA A 54 2.13 -9.82 22.07
N ALA A 55 1.02 -9.09 22.12
CA ALA A 55 -0.01 -9.22 23.15
C ALA A 55 -1.12 -10.22 22.78
N CYS A 56 -1.65 -10.17 21.56
CA CYS A 56 -2.79 -11.01 21.15
C CYS A 56 -2.44 -12.09 20.12
N SER A 57 -1.18 -12.16 19.67
CA SER A 57 -0.67 -13.12 18.66
C SER A 57 -1.41 -13.13 17.32
N LYS A 58 -2.25 -12.12 17.06
CA LYS A 58 -2.93 -11.94 15.77
C LYS A 58 -2.01 -11.26 14.76
N VAL A 59 -2.29 -11.50 13.48
CA VAL A 59 -1.59 -10.85 12.36
C VAL A 59 -1.91 -9.36 12.35
N ILE A 60 -0.87 -8.55 12.27
CA ILE A 60 -0.93 -7.12 12.02
C ILE A 60 -0.75 -6.89 10.51
N PRO A 61 -1.78 -6.36 9.81
CA PRO A 61 -1.66 -5.89 8.44
C PRO A 61 -0.56 -4.83 8.29
N ALA A 62 0.17 -4.88 7.19
CA ALA A 62 1.31 -4.00 6.95
C ALA A 62 0.96 -2.50 6.78
N PHE A 63 -0.33 -2.18 6.61
CA PHE A 63 -0.83 -0.79 6.54
C PHE A 63 -1.37 -0.28 7.87
N GLU A 64 -1.48 -1.13 8.90
CA GLU A 64 -2.02 -0.77 10.20
C GLU A 64 -0.98 -0.01 11.03
N MET A 65 -1.44 0.98 11.81
CA MET A 65 -0.57 1.70 12.75
C MET A 65 -0.29 0.80 13.96
N VAL A 66 0.98 0.72 14.36
CA VAL A 66 1.42 -0.18 15.44
C VAL A 66 2.23 0.56 16.49
N MET A 67 2.16 0.09 17.73
CA MET A 67 3.09 0.47 18.77
C MET A 67 4.31 -0.47 18.74
N ARG A 68 5.51 0.09 18.88
CA ARG A 68 6.76 -0.69 19.00
C ARG A 68 7.36 -0.46 20.37
N ALA A 69 7.62 -1.54 21.11
CA ALA A 69 8.37 -1.50 22.36
C ALA A 69 9.53 -2.51 22.30
N ARG A 70 10.76 -2.00 22.29
CA ARG A 70 11.97 -2.80 22.05
C ARG A 70 11.85 -3.62 20.74
N HIS A 71 11.83 -4.94 20.83
CA HIS A 71 11.71 -5.86 19.69
C HIS A 71 10.26 -6.32 19.41
N ASN A 72 9.29 -5.84 20.19
CA ASN A 72 7.90 -6.27 20.09
C ASN A 72 7.03 -5.22 19.40
N VAL A 73 6.02 -5.69 18.67
CA VAL A 73 4.99 -4.89 17.98
C VAL A 73 3.63 -5.20 18.58
N TYR A 74 2.77 -4.17 18.70
CA TYR A 74 1.45 -4.26 19.31
C TYR A 74 0.41 -3.48 18.49
N HIS A 75 -0.86 -3.91 18.55
CA HIS A 75 -2.00 -3.13 18.04
C HIS A 75 -2.19 -1.86 18.91
N LEU A 76 -2.76 -0.81 18.32
CA LEU A 76 -3.08 0.47 18.99
C LEU A 76 -4.54 0.50 19.52
N GLU A 77 -4.99 -0.57 20.16
CA GLU A 77 -6.38 -0.71 20.65
C GLU A 77 -6.90 0.53 21.42
#